data_AF-A0A7J3TV07-F1
#
_entry.id   AF-A0A7J3TV07-F1
#
_cell.length_a   1.000
_cell.length_b   1.000
_cell.length_c   1.000
_cell.angle_alpha   90.00
_cell.angle_beta   90.00
_cell.angle_gamma   90.00
#
_symmetry.space_group_name_H-M   'P 1'
#
loop_
_entity.id
_entity.type
_entity.pdbx_description
1 polymer ?
#
loop_
_entity_poly.entity_id
_entity_poly.type
_entity_poly.pdbx_seq_one_letter_code
_entity_poly.pdbx_strand_id
1 'polypeptide(L)'
;MLLLFRKRWIDVEMLPFPYVTAAYDVIRRISGKPDTKRSMKWFILGFLIALLFELQIICTHIFPWWPDILAWRGTATSSTSPHGCVCLYTNDVIASTLAWWPGYTKNIHPVLIYYLIPLEVLLSTWVFFIVLIVLAQIAYMLGYYTGIFNAGSACRILGFAGFKMSPLFGDPYNFGWMTMIGGTVAIAVMVIFNARSHLAKTIQSAIRGGKTPEEADEPFSYRSVYTFIAISAIIVIAYLLSAGLSIGSALIVLLSLGFLYPLSATYVFGLTGCGYMFEGTVWPSWPLRVIWPRAP
;
A
#
# COMPACT_ATOMS: atom_id res chain seq x y z
N MET A 1 17.89 2.95 0.26
CA MET A 1 17.23 2.04 1.23
C MET A 1 17.02 0.65 0.67
N LEU A 2 16.39 0.49 -0.50
CA LEU A 2 16.17 -0.84 -1.11
C LEU A 2 17.44 -1.70 -1.23
N LEU A 3 18.54 -1.11 -1.69
CA LEU A 3 19.84 -1.80 -1.77
C LEU A 3 20.38 -2.25 -0.41
N LEU A 4 20.07 -1.54 0.67
CA LEU A 4 20.54 -1.89 2.02
C LEU A 4 19.82 -3.13 2.57
N PHE A 5 18.54 -3.30 2.22
CA PHE A 5 17.72 -4.41 2.69
C PHE A 5 17.59 -5.56 1.67
N ARG A 6 18.18 -5.42 0.47
CA ARG A 6 18.04 -6.39 -0.64
C ARG A 6 18.38 -7.81 -0.22
N LYS A 7 19.55 -8.06 0.35
CA LYS A 7 19.95 -9.39 0.81
C LYS A 7 19.02 -9.95 1.88
N ARG A 8 18.61 -9.11 2.82
CA ARG A 8 17.70 -9.54 3.90
C ARG A 8 16.33 -9.94 3.34
N TRP A 9 15.75 -9.11 2.49
CA TRP A 9 14.41 -9.32 1.96
C TRP A 9 14.35 -10.39 0.87
N ILE A 10 15.35 -10.45 -0.01
CA ILE A 10 15.35 -11.37 -1.16
C ILE A 10 15.99 -12.71 -0.79
N ASP A 11 17.16 -12.71 -0.17
CA ASP A 11 17.92 -13.96 0.01
C ASP A 11 17.61 -14.65 1.35
N VAL A 12 17.27 -13.90 2.41
CA VAL A 12 16.99 -14.46 3.75
C VAL A 12 15.50 -14.65 4.00
N GLU A 13 14.71 -13.59 3.84
CA GLU A 13 13.25 -13.61 4.10
C GLU A 13 12.44 -14.06 2.89
N MET A 14 13.05 -14.10 1.70
CA MET A 14 12.44 -14.55 0.44
C MET A 14 11.07 -13.89 0.17
N LEU A 15 11.01 -12.57 0.34
CA LEU A 15 9.80 -11.80 0.07
C LEU A 15 9.36 -12.02 -1.39
N PRO A 16 8.07 -12.29 -1.63
CA PRO A 16 7.59 -12.75 -2.93
C PRO A 16 7.53 -11.66 -4.01
N PHE A 17 7.41 -10.38 -3.62
CA PHE A 17 7.23 -9.22 -4.50
C PHE A 17 6.32 -9.52 -5.71
N PRO A 18 5.01 -9.76 -5.50
CA PRO A 18 4.10 -10.29 -6.53
C PRO A 18 4.15 -9.56 -7.88
N TYR A 19 4.16 -8.22 -7.85
CA TYR A 19 4.26 -7.38 -9.05
C TYR A 19 5.59 -7.53 -9.78
N VAL A 20 6.71 -7.60 -9.04
CA VAL A 20 8.05 -7.75 -9.62
C VAL A 20 8.20 -9.13 -10.24
N THR A 21 7.70 -10.16 -9.57
CA THR A 21 7.71 -11.55 -10.08
C THR A 21 6.90 -11.66 -11.37
N ALA A 22 5.71 -11.05 -11.43
CA ALA A 22 4.92 -11.01 -12.66
C ALA A 22 5.66 -10.29 -13.81
N ALA A 23 6.25 -9.11 -13.55
CA ALA A 23 7.02 -8.36 -14.55
C ALA A 23 8.30 -9.10 -15.01
N TYR A 24 9.01 -9.73 -14.09
CA TYR A 24 10.21 -10.53 -14.37
C TYR A 24 9.88 -11.71 -15.29
N ASP A 25 8.76 -12.40 -15.03
CA ASP A 25 8.32 -13.52 -15.85
C ASP A 25 7.96 -13.10 -17.29
N VAL A 26 7.38 -11.91 -17.47
CA VAL A 26 7.11 -11.34 -18.80
C VAL A 26 8.43 -11.13 -19.56
N ILE A 27 9.40 -10.44 -18.93
CA ILE A 27 10.71 -10.15 -19.55
C ILE A 27 11.45 -11.45 -19.87
N ARG A 28 11.45 -12.42 -18.95
CA ARG A 28 12.09 -13.72 -19.13
C ARG A 28 11.51 -14.48 -20.33
N ARG A 29 10.20 -14.41 -20.53
CA ARG A 29 9.50 -15.04 -21.67
C ARG A 29 9.84 -14.38 -23.01
N ILE A 30 9.88 -13.04 -23.04
CA ILE A 30 10.21 -12.28 -24.25
C ILE A 30 11.69 -12.49 -24.63
N SER A 31 12.57 -12.62 -23.63
CA SER A 31 14.01 -12.83 -23.83
C SER A 31 14.37 -14.23 -24.34
N GLY A 32 13.40 -15.12 -24.60
CA GLY A 32 13.65 -16.43 -25.22
C GLY A 32 14.49 -17.40 -24.39
N LYS A 33 14.62 -17.21 -23.07
CA LYS A 33 15.40 -18.11 -22.21
C LYS A 33 14.75 -19.52 -22.22
N PRO A 34 15.50 -20.60 -22.53
CA PRO A 34 14.98 -21.91 -22.95
C PRO A 34 14.28 -22.75 -21.86
N ASP A 35 14.12 -22.21 -20.66
CA ASP A 35 13.85 -23.01 -19.46
C ASP A 35 12.36 -23.11 -19.09
N THR A 36 11.45 -22.49 -19.86
CA THR A 36 10.01 -22.52 -19.59
C THR A 36 9.26 -23.43 -20.55
N LYS A 37 9.09 -24.71 -20.16
CA LYS A 37 8.15 -25.68 -20.78
C LYS A 37 6.68 -25.24 -20.73
N ARG A 38 6.35 -24.12 -20.08
CA ARG A 38 4.98 -23.59 -19.98
C ARG A 38 4.60 -22.92 -21.30
N SER A 39 3.65 -23.53 -22.02
CA SER A 39 3.25 -23.11 -23.36
C SER A 39 2.98 -21.60 -23.47
N MET A 40 3.66 -20.94 -24.42
CA MET A 40 3.42 -19.54 -24.81
C MET A 40 1.93 -19.26 -25.09
N LYS A 41 1.18 -20.30 -25.47
CA LYS A 41 -0.28 -20.25 -25.69
C LYS A 41 -1.04 -19.70 -24.47
N TRP A 42 -0.69 -20.13 -23.25
CA TRP A 42 -1.36 -19.66 -22.03
C TRP A 42 -1.05 -18.20 -21.71
N PHE A 43 0.18 -17.77 -21.99
CA PHE A 43 0.58 -16.38 -21.84
C PHE A 43 -0.19 -15.48 -22.81
N ILE A 44 -0.23 -15.85 -24.09
CA ILE A 44 -0.98 -15.12 -25.13
C ILE A 44 -2.47 -15.09 -24.80
N LEU A 45 -3.04 -16.21 -24.34
CA LEU A 45 -4.44 -16.26 -23.94
C LEU A 45 -4.74 -15.29 -22.79
N GLY A 46 -3.92 -15.28 -21.73
CA GLY A 46 -4.07 -14.36 -20.61
C GLY A 46 -3.95 -12.89 -21.05
N PHE A 47 -2.98 -12.58 -21.92
CA PHE A 47 -2.81 -11.25 -22.50
C PHE A 47 -4.04 -10.81 -23.30
N LEU A 48 -4.56 -11.68 -24.17
CA LEU A 48 -5.76 -11.38 -24.96
C LEU A 48 -6.98 -11.15 -24.07
N ILE A 49 -7.16 -11.94 -23.01
CA ILE A 49 -8.27 -11.76 -22.07
C ILE A 49 -8.15 -10.40 -21.36
N ALA A 50 -6.98 -10.05 -20.85
CA ALA A 50 -6.75 -8.76 -20.18
C ALA A 50 -6.94 -7.59 -21.15
N LEU A 51 -6.45 -7.71 -22.39
CA LEU A 51 -6.62 -6.70 -23.43
C LEU A 51 -8.08 -6.49 -23.80
N LEU A 52 -8.85 -7.58 -23.98
CA LEU A 52 -10.28 -7.51 -24.28
C LEU A 52 -11.07 -6.90 -23.12
N PHE A 53 -10.69 -7.21 -21.87
CA PHE A 53 -11.29 -6.62 -20.68
C PHE A 53 -11.06 -5.10 -20.62
N GLU A 54 -9.83 -4.64 -20.82
CA GLU A 54 -9.52 -3.21 -20.84
C GLU A 54 -10.17 -2.50 -22.03
N LEU A 55 -10.19 -3.13 -23.21
CA LEU A 55 -10.87 -2.61 -24.39
C LEU A 55 -12.37 -2.45 -24.14
N GLN A 56 -13.00 -3.43 -23.47
CA GLN A 56 -14.41 -3.35 -23.07
C GLN A 56 -14.66 -2.12 -22.17
N ILE A 57 -13.79 -1.85 -21.19
CA ILE A 57 -13.89 -0.69 -20.29
C ILE A 57 -13.72 0.62 -21.09
N ILE A 58 -12.69 0.70 -21.92
CA ILE A 58 -12.40 1.88 -22.75
C ILE A 58 -13.58 2.18 -23.68
N CYS A 59 -14.09 1.18 -24.41
CA CYS A 59 -15.24 1.35 -25.28
C CYS A 59 -16.49 1.79 -24.51
N THR A 60 -16.71 1.28 -23.30
CA THR A 60 -17.82 1.68 -22.42
C THR A 60 -17.72 3.16 -22.02
N HIS A 61 -16.53 3.75 -21.94
CA HIS A 61 -16.38 5.18 -21.64
C HIS A 61 -16.42 6.08 -22.87
N ILE A 62 -15.88 5.62 -24.01
CA ILE A 62 -15.78 6.44 -25.23
C ILE A 62 -17.10 6.46 -26.01
N PHE A 63 -17.78 5.32 -26.11
CA PHE A 63 -18.94 5.17 -26.97
C PHE A 63 -20.23 5.01 -26.14
N PRO A 64 -21.13 6.01 -26.11
CA PRO A 64 -22.38 5.93 -25.34
C PRO A 64 -23.23 4.70 -25.68
N TRP A 65 -23.22 4.27 -26.95
CA TRP A 65 -23.97 3.13 -27.48
C TRP A 65 -23.33 1.77 -27.21
N TRP A 66 -22.06 1.72 -26.79
CA TRP A 66 -21.39 0.45 -26.49
C TRP A 66 -21.99 -0.21 -25.24
N PRO A 67 -22.26 -1.52 -25.27
CA PRO A 67 -22.93 -2.20 -24.16
C PRO A 67 -22.04 -2.24 -22.92
N ASP A 68 -22.60 -1.85 -21.77
CA ASP A 68 -21.92 -1.90 -20.48
C ASP A 68 -22.12 -3.27 -19.79
N ILE A 69 -21.46 -4.30 -20.33
CA ILE A 69 -21.59 -5.69 -19.87
C ILE A 69 -21.08 -5.87 -18.43
N LEU A 70 -20.14 -5.03 -18.00
CA LEU A 70 -19.50 -5.11 -16.67
C LEU A 70 -20.15 -4.14 -15.65
N ALA A 71 -21.23 -3.44 -16.04
CA ALA A 71 -21.85 -2.38 -15.25
C ALA A 71 -20.83 -1.34 -14.75
N TRP A 72 -19.84 -0.99 -15.58
CA TRP A 72 -18.75 -0.07 -15.26
C TRP A 72 -19.23 1.38 -15.13
N ARG A 73 -20.31 1.77 -15.82
CA ARG A 73 -20.96 3.09 -15.62
C ARG A 73 -21.68 3.19 -14.27
N GLY A 74 -21.81 2.07 -13.55
CA GLY A 74 -22.51 1.98 -12.28
C GLY A 74 -23.91 1.38 -12.44
N THR A 75 -24.62 1.32 -11.32
CA THR A 75 -25.99 0.80 -11.21
C THR A 75 -26.84 1.78 -10.42
N ALA A 76 -28.13 1.48 -10.24
CA ALA A 76 -29.01 2.28 -9.35
C ALA A 76 -28.52 2.36 -7.89
N THR A 77 -27.60 1.48 -7.48
CA THR A 77 -27.08 1.38 -6.11
C THR A 77 -25.57 1.61 -6.02
N SER A 78 -24.88 1.88 -7.14
CA SER A 78 -23.43 2.02 -7.15
C SER A 78 -22.89 2.93 -8.25
N SER A 79 -21.73 3.52 -7.99
CA SER A 79 -20.88 4.15 -9.00
C SER A 79 -19.55 3.42 -9.07
N THR A 80 -18.93 3.35 -10.25
CA THR A 80 -17.58 2.78 -10.40
C THR A 80 -16.64 3.86 -10.92
N SER A 81 -15.48 4.00 -10.29
CA SER A 81 -14.42 4.88 -10.79
C SER A 81 -13.77 4.33 -12.06
N PRO A 82 -13.06 5.15 -12.85
CA PRO A 82 -12.30 4.67 -14.01
C PRO A 82 -11.30 3.56 -13.67
N HIS A 83 -10.77 3.56 -12.43
CA HIS A 83 -9.85 2.54 -11.94
C HIS A 83 -10.54 1.27 -11.40
N GLY A 84 -11.88 1.20 -11.46
CA GLY A 84 -12.66 0.04 -11.05
C GLY A 84 -13.07 0.01 -9.58
N CYS A 85 -12.85 1.08 -8.81
CA CYS A 85 -13.32 1.14 -7.41
C CYS A 85 -14.83 1.39 -7.37
N VAL A 86 -15.58 0.53 -6.68
CA VAL A 86 -17.04 0.63 -6.59
C VAL A 86 -17.44 1.34 -5.29
N CYS A 87 -18.07 2.49 -5.45
CA CYS A 87 -18.71 3.24 -4.39
C CYS A 87 -20.20 2.88 -4.34
N LEU A 88 -20.63 2.25 -3.25
CA LEU A 88 -22.02 1.91 -2.98
C LEU A 88 -22.78 3.10 -2.39
N TYR A 89 -23.98 3.34 -2.89
CA TYR A 89 -24.93 4.33 -2.39
C TYR A 89 -25.68 3.81 -1.15
N THR A 90 -26.45 4.69 -0.50
CA THR A 90 -27.18 4.38 0.74
C THR A 90 -28.32 3.38 0.55
N ASN A 91 -28.80 3.19 -0.68
CA ASN A 91 -29.84 2.23 -1.04
C ASN A 91 -29.28 0.82 -1.35
N ASP A 92 -27.97 0.60 -1.25
CA ASP A 92 -27.39 -0.74 -1.38
C ASP A 92 -27.66 -1.59 -0.12
N VAL A 93 -28.03 -2.86 -0.30
CA VAL A 93 -28.43 -3.75 0.80
C VAL A 93 -27.28 -4.01 1.78
N ILE A 94 -26.06 -4.15 1.29
CA ILE A 94 -24.90 -4.43 2.14
C ILE A 94 -24.43 -3.15 2.82
N ALA A 95 -24.30 -2.06 2.06
CA ALA A 95 -23.86 -0.78 2.59
C ALA A 95 -24.83 -0.22 3.65
N SER A 96 -26.14 -0.43 3.49
CA SER A 96 -27.17 -0.02 4.47
C SER A 96 -27.21 -0.88 5.74
N THR A 97 -26.53 -2.03 5.76
CA THR A 97 -26.56 -2.96 6.90
C THR A 97 -25.25 -2.97 7.69
N LEU A 98 -24.11 -2.92 7.01
CA LEU A 98 -22.78 -3.04 7.64
C LEU A 98 -22.14 -1.67 7.83
N ALA A 99 -21.77 -1.36 9.08
CA ALA A 99 -21.06 -0.13 9.43
C ALA A 99 -19.69 -0.03 8.73
N TRP A 100 -18.94 -1.14 8.69
CA TRP A 100 -17.68 -1.23 7.96
C TRP A 100 -17.87 -2.00 6.67
N TRP A 101 -18.10 -1.26 5.58
CA TRP A 101 -18.08 -1.81 4.24
C TRP A 101 -17.59 -0.73 3.28
N PRO A 102 -16.30 -0.76 2.87
CA PRO A 102 -15.70 0.27 2.03
C PRO A 102 -16.07 0.14 0.54
N GLY A 103 -16.74 -0.94 0.15
CA GLY A 103 -17.03 -1.28 -1.24
C GLY A 103 -16.15 -2.43 -1.73
N TYR A 104 -16.05 -2.57 -3.05
CA TYR A 104 -15.24 -3.60 -3.70
C TYR A 104 -14.64 -3.05 -4.99
N THR A 105 -13.72 -3.79 -5.60
CA THR A 105 -13.12 -3.42 -6.88
C THR A 105 -13.62 -4.35 -7.98
N LYS A 106 -14.01 -3.77 -9.12
CA LYS A 106 -14.24 -4.48 -10.39
C LYS A 106 -12.95 -4.63 -11.19
N ASN A 107 -11.87 -3.99 -10.75
CA ASN A 107 -10.58 -4.08 -11.44
C ASN A 107 -10.01 -5.49 -11.30
N ILE A 108 -9.74 -6.12 -12.43
CA ILE A 108 -9.18 -7.48 -12.48
C ILE A 108 -7.71 -7.51 -12.04
N HIS A 109 -6.96 -6.41 -12.19
CA HIS A 109 -5.54 -6.34 -11.87
C HIS A 109 -5.21 -6.72 -10.42
N PRO A 110 -5.81 -6.09 -9.38
CA PRO A 110 -5.55 -6.48 -8.00
C PRO A 110 -5.97 -7.93 -7.75
N VAL A 111 -7.07 -8.39 -8.35
CA VAL A 111 -7.53 -9.78 -8.22
C VAL A 111 -6.49 -10.77 -8.75
N LEU A 112 -5.88 -10.50 -9.92
CA LEU A 112 -4.83 -11.34 -10.49
C LEU A 112 -3.57 -11.35 -9.63
N ILE A 113 -3.20 -10.21 -9.05
CA ILE A 113 -2.05 -10.12 -8.16
C ILE A 113 -2.31 -10.85 -6.84
N TYR A 114 -3.54 -10.86 -6.34
CA TYR A 114 -3.90 -11.57 -5.12
C TYR A 114 -3.65 -13.08 -5.23
N TYR A 115 -3.73 -13.67 -6.43
CA TYR A 115 -3.35 -15.06 -6.65
C TYR A 115 -1.85 -15.34 -6.52
N LEU A 116 -1.01 -14.31 -6.50
CA LEU A 116 0.44 -14.41 -6.33
C LEU A 116 0.88 -14.14 -4.88
N ILE A 117 -0.04 -13.71 -4.01
CA ILE A 117 0.23 -13.44 -2.60
C ILE A 117 0.27 -14.76 -1.81
N PRO A 118 1.18 -14.91 -0.82
CA PRO A 118 1.18 -16.06 0.07
C PRO A 118 -0.17 -16.26 0.77
N LEU A 119 -0.64 -17.51 0.84
CA LEU A 119 -1.94 -17.85 1.41
C LEU A 119 -2.10 -17.39 2.87
N GLU A 120 -1.03 -17.45 3.66
CA GLU A 120 -1.02 -16.98 5.05
C GLU A 120 -1.31 -15.47 5.18
N VAL A 121 -0.83 -14.67 4.21
CA VAL A 121 -1.06 -13.22 4.16
C VAL A 121 -2.51 -12.94 3.75
N LEU A 122 -3.03 -13.68 2.77
CA LEU A 122 -4.45 -13.58 2.37
C LEU A 122 -5.39 -13.98 3.51
N LEU A 123 -5.11 -15.09 4.18
CA LEU A 123 -5.92 -15.61 5.28
C LEU A 123 -5.95 -14.62 6.45
N SER A 124 -4.77 -14.14 6.87
CA SER A 124 -4.70 -13.13 7.94
C SER A 124 -5.43 -11.84 7.55
N THR A 125 -5.29 -11.38 6.31
CA THR A 125 -6.02 -10.20 5.81
C THR A 125 -7.53 -10.39 5.93
N TRP A 126 -8.07 -11.54 5.52
CA TRP A 126 -9.49 -11.84 5.65
C TRP A 126 -9.96 -11.92 7.10
N VAL A 127 -9.20 -12.59 7.97
CA VAL A 127 -9.51 -12.70 9.40
C VAL A 127 -9.58 -11.31 10.03
N PHE A 128 -8.57 -10.47 9.83
CA PHE A 128 -8.57 -9.13 10.40
C PHE A 128 -9.62 -8.22 9.77
N PHE A 129 -9.89 -8.37 8.47
CA PHE A 129 -10.99 -7.63 7.81
C PHE A 129 -12.35 -7.95 8.46
N ILE A 130 -12.65 -9.23 8.72
CA ILE A 130 -13.88 -9.64 9.40
C ILE A 130 -13.92 -9.12 10.84
N VAL A 131 -12.80 -9.17 11.56
CA VAL A 131 -12.70 -8.59 12.91
C VAL A 131 -13.03 -7.09 12.88
N LEU A 132 -12.51 -6.33 11.92
CA LEU A 132 -12.84 -4.91 11.78
C LEU A 132 -14.33 -4.68 11.49
N ILE A 133 -14.96 -5.54 10.66
CA ILE A 133 -16.41 -5.50 10.44
C ILE A 133 -17.18 -5.67 11.74
N VAL A 134 -16.86 -6.72 12.50
CA VAL A 134 -17.54 -7.05 13.75
C VAL A 134 -17.36 -5.92 14.77
N LEU A 135 -16.13 -5.44 14.96
CA LEU A 135 -15.85 -4.37 15.92
C LEU A 135 -16.55 -3.06 15.53
N ALA A 136 -16.51 -2.66 14.25
CA ALA A 136 -17.22 -1.48 13.77
C ALA A 136 -18.73 -1.59 14.01
N GLN A 137 -19.30 -2.77 13.77
CA GLN A 137 -20.73 -3.02 13.98
C GLN A 137 -21.09 -2.97 15.46
N ILE A 138 -20.28 -3.54 16.35
CA ILE A 138 -20.47 -3.45 17.80
C ILE A 138 -20.44 -1.98 18.25
N ALA A 139 -19.45 -1.19 17.80
CA ALA A 139 -19.38 0.22 18.14
C ALA A 139 -20.61 1.00 17.63
N TYR A 140 -21.08 0.70 16.41
CA TYR A 140 -22.33 1.28 15.91
C TYR A 140 -23.53 0.95 16.81
N MET A 141 -23.69 -0.31 17.24
CA MET A 141 -24.76 -0.74 18.14
C MET A 141 -24.69 -0.08 19.53
N LEU A 142 -23.51 0.34 19.97
CA LEU A 142 -23.29 1.12 21.20
C LEU A 142 -23.56 2.63 21.03
N GLY A 143 -24.00 3.07 19.84
CA GLY A 143 -24.34 4.45 19.55
C GLY A 143 -23.21 5.30 18.96
N TYR A 144 -22.06 4.69 18.62
CA TYR A 144 -21.02 5.36 17.86
C TYR A 144 -21.41 5.47 16.37
N TYR A 145 -20.73 6.35 15.63
CA TYR A 145 -20.93 6.54 14.19
C TYR A 145 -22.37 6.91 13.78
N THR A 146 -23.04 7.76 14.56
CA THR A 146 -24.42 8.19 14.27
C THR A 146 -24.57 8.75 12.85
N GLY A 147 -25.51 8.21 12.08
CA GLY A 147 -25.75 8.62 10.69
C GLY A 147 -24.87 7.93 9.64
N ILE A 148 -24.08 6.91 10.00
CA ILE A 148 -23.19 6.19 9.08
C ILE A 148 -23.88 5.64 7.81
N PHE A 149 -25.17 5.32 7.89
CA PHE A 149 -25.97 4.81 6.77
C PHE A 149 -26.60 5.91 5.90
N ASN A 150 -26.46 7.19 6.29
CA ASN A 150 -26.91 8.33 5.49
C ASN A 150 -25.87 8.75 4.44
N ALA A 151 -24.68 8.14 4.47
CA ALA A 151 -23.60 8.40 3.52
C ALA A 151 -23.23 7.12 2.76
N GLY A 152 -22.84 7.29 1.49
CA GLY A 152 -22.31 6.19 0.68
C GLY A 152 -21.02 5.60 1.27
N SER A 153 -20.74 4.35 0.91
CA SER A 153 -19.61 3.54 1.43
C SER A 153 -18.26 4.25 1.42
N ALA A 154 -17.87 4.88 0.30
CA ALA A 154 -16.60 5.59 0.22
C ALA A 154 -16.58 6.85 1.10
N CYS A 155 -17.63 7.67 1.04
CA CYS A 155 -17.70 8.93 1.79
C CYS A 155 -17.71 8.72 3.32
N ARG A 156 -18.34 7.63 3.81
CA ARG A 156 -18.36 7.33 5.24
C ARG A 156 -17.04 6.73 5.74
N ILE A 157 -16.39 5.83 4.99
CA ILE A 157 -15.12 5.24 5.43
C ILE A 157 -13.99 6.26 5.34
N LEU A 158 -13.91 7.03 4.24
CA LEU A 158 -12.88 8.06 4.05
C LEU A 158 -13.12 9.33 4.86
N GLY A 159 -14.15 9.38 5.71
CA GLY A 159 -14.39 10.54 6.58
C GLY A 159 -14.87 11.80 5.86
N PHE A 160 -15.14 11.75 4.56
CA PHE A 160 -15.72 12.87 3.80
C PHE A 160 -17.12 13.26 4.27
N ALA A 161 -17.87 12.31 4.85
CA ALA A 161 -19.15 12.57 5.51
C ALA A 161 -19.01 13.02 6.98
N GLY A 162 -17.78 13.20 7.47
CA GLY A 162 -17.45 13.60 8.83
C GLY A 162 -16.61 12.55 9.57
N PHE A 163 -15.54 13.00 10.23
CA PHE A 163 -14.59 12.14 10.94
C PHE A 163 -15.25 11.27 12.02
N LYS A 164 -16.18 11.84 12.81
CA LYS A 164 -16.90 11.13 13.88
C LYS A 164 -17.86 10.04 13.36
N MET A 165 -18.31 10.15 12.12
CA MET A 165 -19.20 9.17 11.48
C MET A 165 -18.41 7.99 10.91
N SER A 166 -17.13 8.18 10.60
CA SER A 166 -16.28 7.15 10.01
C SER A 166 -15.75 6.18 11.06
N PRO A 167 -15.89 4.86 10.90
CA PRO A 167 -15.17 3.93 11.77
C PRO A 167 -13.65 3.92 11.53
N LEU A 168 -13.18 4.50 10.41
CA LEU A 168 -11.76 4.64 10.13
C LEU A 168 -11.15 5.77 10.97
N PHE A 169 -11.87 6.87 11.19
CA PHE A 169 -11.32 8.06 11.88
C PHE A 169 -12.03 8.48 13.16
N GLY A 170 -13.16 7.86 13.47
CA GLY A 170 -13.98 8.17 14.62
C GLY A 170 -13.75 7.22 15.78
N ASP A 171 -14.23 7.65 16.95
CA ASP A 171 -14.21 6.87 18.18
C ASP A 171 -15.15 5.65 18.11
N PRO A 172 -14.84 4.56 18.83
CA PRO A 172 -13.76 4.45 19.82
C PRO A 172 -12.44 3.92 19.25
N TYR A 173 -12.46 3.24 18.10
CA TYR A 173 -11.31 2.46 17.66
C TYR A 173 -10.32 3.23 16.79
N ASN A 174 -10.78 4.26 16.05
CA ASN A 174 -9.90 5.08 15.22
C ASN A 174 -9.02 4.22 14.29
N PHE A 175 -9.64 3.26 13.55
CA PHE A 175 -8.90 2.20 12.87
C PHE A 175 -7.80 2.69 11.92
N GLY A 176 -7.98 3.84 11.28
CA GLY A 176 -6.99 4.47 10.41
C GLY A 176 -5.74 4.88 11.20
N TRP A 177 -5.90 5.44 12.41
CA TRP A 177 -4.75 5.76 13.27
C TRP A 177 -4.01 4.49 13.69
N MET A 178 -4.74 3.45 14.10
CA MET A 178 -4.15 2.18 14.54
C MET A 178 -3.44 1.45 13.40
N THR A 179 -4.12 1.23 12.28
CA THR A 179 -3.63 0.40 11.17
C THR A 179 -2.65 1.14 10.27
N MET A 180 -2.85 2.43 10.02
CA MET A 180 -1.93 3.22 9.21
C MET A 180 -0.74 3.66 10.05
N ILE A 181 -0.94 4.44 11.12
CA ILE A 181 0.19 5.06 11.86
C ILE A 181 0.87 4.04 12.74
N GLY A 182 0.09 3.40 13.62
CA GLY A 182 0.59 2.33 14.49
C GLY A 182 1.20 1.20 13.69
N GLY A 183 0.50 0.71 12.67
CA GLY A 183 0.97 -0.36 11.78
C GLY A 183 2.27 -0.01 11.06
N THR A 184 2.38 1.19 10.48
CA THR A 184 3.61 1.64 9.82
C THR A 184 4.80 1.70 10.75
N VAL A 185 4.63 2.33 11.91
CA VAL A 185 5.71 2.44 12.89
C VAL A 185 6.09 1.05 13.41
N ALA A 186 5.11 0.21 13.72
CA ALA A 186 5.34 -1.15 14.19
C ALA A 186 6.10 -2.00 13.15
N ILE A 187 5.70 -1.95 11.88
CA ILE A 187 6.37 -2.69 10.80
C ILE A 187 7.78 -2.15 10.58
N ALA A 188 7.97 -0.84 10.55
CA ALA A 188 9.30 -0.24 10.39
C ALA A 188 10.23 -0.64 11.54
N VAL A 189 9.75 -0.57 12.79
CA VAL A 189 10.50 -1.00 13.98
C VAL A 189 10.81 -2.49 13.91
N MET A 190 9.84 -3.34 13.55
CA MET A 190 10.02 -4.78 13.39
C MET A 190 11.10 -5.09 12.34
N VAL A 191 11.04 -4.47 11.16
CA VAL A 191 12.02 -4.67 10.08
C VAL A 191 13.42 -4.26 10.54
N ILE A 192 13.55 -3.10 11.18
CA ILE A 192 14.85 -2.62 11.70
C ILE A 192 15.36 -3.57 12.79
N PHE A 193 14.48 -4.00 13.70
CA PHE A 193 14.83 -4.91 14.79
C PHE A 193 15.30 -6.26 14.25
N ASN A 194 14.61 -6.83 13.27
CA ASN A 194 14.97 -8.10 12.64
C ASN A 194 16.27 -7.97 11.83
N ALA A 195 16.52 -6.81 11.23
CA ALA A 195 17.73 -6.52 10.47
C ALA A 195 18.90 -5.98 11.31
N ARG A 196 18.75 -5.80 12.64
CA ARG A 196 19.73 -5.08 13.49
C ARG A 196 21.17 -5.59 13.37
N SER A 197 21.36 -6.90 13.34
CA SER A 197 22.68 -7.52 13.23
C SER A 197 23.27 -7.34 11.84
N HIS A 198 22.44 -7.40 10.80
CA HIS A 198 22.83 -7.12 9.43
C HIS A 198 23.22 -5.65 9.27
N LEU A 199 22.39 -4.72 9.74
CA LEU A 199 22.66 -3.28 9.70
C LEU A 199 23.95 -2.90 10.43
N ALA A 200 24.23 -3.52 11.57
CA ALA A 200 25.49 -3.30 12.29
C ALA A 200 26.71 -3.71 11.44
N LYS A 201 26.63 -4.86 10.76
CA LYS A 201 27.68 -5.34 9.85
C LYS A 201 27.86 -4.43 8.63
N THR A 202 26.78 -4.00 7.99
CA THR A 202 26.85 -3.12 6.81
C THR A 202 27.44 -1.75 7.18
N ILE A 203 27.11 -1.20 8.35
CA ILE A 203 27.73 0.04 8.86
C ILE A 203 29.22 -0.17 9.11
N GLN A 204 29.60 -1.27 9.78
CA GLN A 204 31.01 -1.57 10.03
C GLN A 204 31.81 -1.75 8.74
N SER A 205 31.24 -2.41 7.73
CA SER A 205 31.82 -2.56 6.39
C SER A 205 32.00 -1.20 5.72
N ALA A 206 30.98 -0.33 5.78
CA ALA A 206 31.04 1.00 5.19
C ALA A 206 32.11 1.91 5.82
N ILE A 207 32.34 1.78 7.14
CA ILE A 207 33.37 2.55 7.86
C ILE A 207 34.77 2.00 7.60
N ARG A 208 34.97 0.68 7.69
CA ARG A 208 36.29 0.05 7.53
C ARG A 208 36.81 0.16 6.10
N GLY A 209 35.90 0.17 5.12
CA GLY A 209 36.25 0.20 3.71
C GLY A 209 36.83 -1.13 3.22
N GLY A 210 36.70 -1.37 1.92
CA GLY A 210 37.10 -2.62 1.27
C GLY A 210 35.94 -3.57 1.04
N LYS A 211 35.99 -4.35 -0.05
CA LYS A 211 34.98 -5.37 -0.37
C LYS A 211 35.06 -6.50 0.64
N THR A 212 34.19 -6.48 1.64
CA THR A 212 34.00 -7.65 2.50
C THR A 212 33.44 -8.81 1.66
N PRO A 213 33.64 -10.08 2.05
CA PRO A 213 33.00 -11.21 1.36
C PRO A 213 31.48 -11.06 1.28
N GLU A 214 30.89 -10.39 2.27
CA GLU A 214 29.46 -10.09 2.31
C GLU A 214 29.02 -9.04 1.26
N GLU A 215 29.93 -8.15 0.82
CA GLU A 215 29.73 -7.16 -0.25
C GLU A 215 30.03 -7.70 -1.66
N ALA A 216 30.65 -8.89 -1.78
CA ALA A 216 31.08 -9.42 -3.08
C ALA A 216 29.91 -9.66 -4.05
N ASP A 217 28.75 -10.09 -3.50
CA ASP A 217 27.53 -10.37 -4.24
C ASP A 217 26.59 -9.15 -4.34
N GLU A 218 26.95 -8.01 -3.74
CA GLU A 218 26.13 -6.81 -3.76
C GLU A 218 26.46 -5.92 -4.96
N PRO A 219 25.46 -5.32 -5.63
CA PRO A 219 25.68 -4.48 -6.81
C PRO A 219 26.40 -3.16 -6.49
N PHE A 220 26.36 -2.70 -5.24
CA PHE A 220 27.00 -1.47 -4.77
C PHE A 220 27.72 -1.72 -3.45
N SER A 221 28.86 -1.05 -3.25
CA SER A 221 29.52 -1.05 -1.93
C SER A 221 28.62 -0.41 -0.86
N TYR A 222 28.66 -0.91 0.38
CA TYR A 222 27.84 -0.31 1.45
C TYR A 222 28.24 1.15 1.69
N ARG A 223 29.52 1.51 1.51
CA ARG A 223 29.97 2.91 1.57
C ARG A 223 29.24 3.81 0.57
N SER A 224 29.07 3.37 -0.67
CA SER A 224 28.30 4.13 -1.68
C SER A 224 26.83 4.23 -1.29
N VAL A 225 26.23 3.13 -0.80
CA VAL A 225 24.82 3.11 -0.39
C VAL A 225 24.56 4.11 0.74
N TYR A 226 25.38 4.12 1.80
CA TYR A 226 25.24 5.08 2.90
C TYR A 226 25.53 6.52 2.46
N THR A 227 26.49 6.73 1.55
CA THR A 227 26.76 8.05 0.98
C THR A 227 25.54 8.59 0.23
N PHE A 228 24.89 7.77 -0.59
CA PHE A 228 23.66 8.19 -1.28
C PHE A 228 22.51 8.49 -0.31
N ILE A 229 22.37 7.70 0.76
CA ILE A 229 21.36 7.97 1.80
C ILE A 229 21.63 9.30 2.51
N ALA A 230 22.89 9.58 2.85
CA ALA A 230 23.27 10.83 3.50
C ALA A 230 23.04 12.04 2.58
N ILE A 231 23.46 11.96 1.32
CA ILE A 231 23.26 13.02 0.34
C ILE A 231 21.77 13.25 0.10
N SER A 232 20.96 12.20 -0.07
CA SER A 232 19.52 12.35 -0.27
C SER A 232 18.84 12.96 0.95
N ALA A 233 19.26 12.60 2.17
CA ALA A 233 18.76 13.21 3.40
C ALA A 233 19.08 14.71 3.47
N ILE A 234 20.30 15.12 3.14
CA ILE A 234 20.71 16.53 3.11
C ILE A 234 19.89 17.31 2.08
N ILE A 235 19.72 16.77 0.86
CA ILE A 235 18.93 17.42 -0.19
C ILE A 235 17.48 17.61 0.25
N VAL A 236 16.87 16.59 0.86
CA VAL A 236 15.49 16.67 1.37
C VAL A 236 15.38 17.71 2.48
N ILE A 237 16.32 17.75 3.44
CA ILE A 237 16.31 18.77 4.50
C ILE A 237 16.45 20.17 3.89
N ALA A 238 17.39 20.37 2.99
CA ALA A 238 17.62 21.67 2.34
C ALA A 238 16.36 22.16 1.59
N TYR A 239 15.67 21.24 0.90
CA TYR A 239 14.40 21.53 0.24
C TYR A 239 13.28 21.91 1.24
N LEU A 240 13.17 21.21 2.36
CA LEU A 240 12.15 21.53 3.37
C LEU A 240 12.43 22.87 4.07
N LEU A 241 13.71 23.18 4.33
CA LEU A 241 14.12 24.47 4.87
C LEU A 241 13.85 25.62 3.88
N SER A 242 14.11 25.41 2.58
CA SER A 242 13.80 26.43 1.55
C SER A 242 12.29 26.64 1.37
N ALA A 243 11.48 25.62 1.67
CA ALA A 243 10.02 25.72 1.75
C ALA A 243 9.52 26.39 3.05
N GLY A 244 10.41 26.84 3.94
CA GLY A 244 10.09 27.58 5.16
C GLY A 244 9.81 26.72 6.39
N LEU A 245 10.07 25.40 6.34
CA LEU A 245 9.95 24.56 7.53
C LEU A 245 11.12 24.82 8.49
N SER A 246 10.84 24.72 9.80
CA SER A 246 11.90 24.67 10.81
C SER A 246 12.75 23.39 10.66
N ILE A 247 13.99 23.41 11.14
CA ILE A 247 14.86 22.22 11.14
C ILE A 247 14.22 21.03 11.87
N GLY A 248 13.48 21.28 12.97
CA GLY A 248 12.79 20.24 13.72
C GLY A 248 11.68 19.59 12.89
N SER A 249 10.83 20.39 12.25
CA SER A 249 9.78 19.89 11.36
C SER A 249 10.35 19.15 10.15
N ALA A 250 11.44 19.67 9.56
CA ALA A 250 12.12 19.03 8.44
C ALA A 250 12.69 17.65 8.80
N LEU A 251 13.32 17.51 9.98
CA LEU A 251 13.82 16.23 10.48
C LEU A 251 12.70 15.23 10.73
N ILE A 252 11.59 15.67 11.32
CA ILE A 252 10.41 14.82 11.55
C ILE A 252 9.85 14.30 10.23
N VAL A 253 9.70 15.17 9.23
CA VAL A 253 9.22 14.80 7.89
C VAL A 253 10.19 13.81 7.22
N LEU A 254 11.50 14.06 7.30
CA LEU A 254 12.52 13.16 6.76
C LEU A 254 12.44 11.77 7.42
N LEU A 255 12.33 11.69 8.74
CA LEU A 255 12.28 10.41 9.45
C LEU A 255 10.98 9.66 9.16
N SER A 256 9.84 10.35 9.24
CA SER A 256 8.52 9.72 9.06
C SER A 256 8.23 9.39 7.59
N LEU A 257 8.21 10.40 6.71
CA LEU A 257 7.85 10.25 5.29
C LEU A 257 9.03 9.78 4.44
N GLY A 258 10.26 10.16 4.80
CA GLY A 258 11.45 9.78 4.03
C GLY A 258 12.02 8.41 4.37
N PHE A 259 11.83 7.92 5.60
CA PHE A 259 12.45 6.67 6.08
C PHE A 259 11.45 5.61 6.56
N LEU A 260 10.63 5.90 7.59
CA LEU A 260 9.70 4.91 8.16
C LEU A 260 8.62 4.48 7.14
N TYR A 261 8.04 5.45 6.44
CA TYR A 261 7.04 5.20 5.42
C TYR A 261 7.58 4.33 4.28
N PRO A 262 8.65 4.70 3.55
CA PRO A 262 9.10 3.90 2.41
C PRO A 262 9.59 2.51 2.83
N LEU A 263 10.21 2.40 4.02
CA LEU A 263 10.66 1.11 4.56
C LEU A 263 9.48 0.16 4.78
N SER A 264 8.48 0.59 5.53
CA SER A 264 7.30 -0.22 5.82
C SER A 264 6.43 -0.46 4.58
N ALA A 265 6.23 0.56 3.74
CA ALA A 265 5.47 0.48 2.51
C ALA A 265 6.09 -0.54 1.55
N THR A 266 7.42 -0.52 1.38
CA THR A 266 8.09 -1.51 0.54
C THR A 266 7.97 -2.91 1.11
N TYR A 267 8.12 -3.06 2.43
CA TYR A 267 8.02 -4.37 3.08
C TYR A 267 6.62 -4.98 2.88
N VAL A 268 5.57 -4.20 3.18
CA VAL A 268 4.19 -4.64 2.98
C VAL A 268 3.91 -4.89 1.51
N PHE A 269 4.33 -4.00 0.61
CA PHE A 269 4.17 -4.20 -0.83
C PHE A 269 4.88 -5.47 -1.32
N GLY A 270 6.03 -5.82 -0.72
CA GLY A 270 6.75 -7.05 -1.01
C GLY A 270 5.98 -8.31 -0.61
N LEU A 271 5.16 -8.25 0.44
CA LEU A 271 4.33 -9.36 0.91
C LEU A 271 2.96 -9.42 0.22
N THR A 272 2.28 -8.28 0.11
CA THR A 272 0.87 -8.19 -0.28
C THR A 272 0.69 -7.71 -1.72
N GLY A 273 1.72 -7.21 -2.39
CA GLY A 273 1.56 -6.49 -3.65
C GLY A 273 0.76 -5.18 -3.54
N CYS A 274 0.16 -4.85 -2.40
CA CYS A 274 -0.65 -3.63 -2.25
C CYS A 274 0.06 -2.60 -1.39
N GLY A 275 0.00 -1.34 -1.83
CA GLY A 275 0.29 -0.22 -0.95
C GLY A 275 -0.80 -0.10 0.11
N TYR A 276 -0.43 0.00 1.38
CA TYR A 276 -1.40 0.06 2.49
C TYR A 276 -1.58 1.47 3.06
N MET A 277 -0.89 2.48 2.53
CA MET A 277 -1.06 3.86 2.92
C MET A 277 -1.55 4.70 1.76
N PHE A 278 -2.86 4.93 1.74
CA PHE A 278 -3.53 5.72 0.72
C PHE A 278 -4.38 6.82 1.36
N GLU A 279 -3.76 7.67 2.19
CA GLU A 279 -4.40 8.95 2.48
C GLU A 279 -3.40 10.08 2.76
N GLY A 280 -3.15 10.88 1.72
CA GLY A 280 -2.27 12.05 1.79
C GLY A 280 -2.85 13.23 2.57
N THR A 281 -4.10 13.17 3.04
CA THR A 281 -4.75 14.25 3.80
C THR A 281 -4.43 14.19 5.29
N VAL A 282 -4.35 12.99 5.87
CA VAL A 282 -4.13 12.81 7.32
C VAL A 282 -2.68 12.43 7.63
N TRP A 283 -2.06 11.63 6.77
CA TRP A 283 -0.71 11.09 6.98
C TRP A 283 0.42 12.12 7.14
N PRO A 284 0.52 13.20 6.33
CA PRO A 284 1.67 14.09 6.40
C PRO A 284 1.75 14.91 7.70
N SER A 285 0.61 15.04 8.40
CA SER A 285 0.49 15.94 9.55
C SER A 285 0.67 15.25 10.90
N TRP A 286 0.46 13.93 11.01
CA TRP A 286 0.54 13.24 12.31
C TRP A 286 1.91 13.38 13.00
N PRO A 287 3.06 13.30 12.30
CA PRO A 287 4.36 13.43 12.96
C PRO A 287 4.56 14.85 13.49
N LEU A 288 3.98 15.83 12.79
CA LEU A 288 4.01 17.24 13.20
C LEU A 288 3.15 17.50 14.43
N ARG A 289 2.22 16.61 14.79
CA ARG A 289 1.46 16.72 16.05
C ARG A 289 2.30 16.52 17.30
N VAL A 290 3.52 16.00 17.17
CA VAL A 290 4.51 15.99 18.27
C VAL A 290 4.95 17.42 18.63
N ILE A 291 5.06 18.29 17.63
CA ILE A 291 5.43 19.71 17.81
C ILE A 291 4.18 20.57 18.02
N TRP A 292 3.10 20.30 17.28
CA TRP A 292 1.84 21.02 17.33
C TRP A 292 0.68 20.07 17.68
N PRO A 293 0.44 19.81 18.99
CA PRO A 293 -0.60 18.88 19.45
C PRO A 293 -2.01 19.20 18.94
N ARG A 294 -2.24 20.47 18.58
CA ARG A 294 -3.42 20.94 17.86
C ARG A 294 -2.95 21.65 16.61
N ALA A 295 -3.67 21.48 15.50
CA ALA A 295 -3.44 22.32 14.32
C ALA A 295 -3.58 23.80 14.75
N PRO A 296 -2.67 24.69 14.31
CA PRO A 296 -2.81 26.11 14.54
C PRO A 296 -4.08 26.68 13.91
#